data_AF-A0A936EZH5-F1
#
_entry.id   AF-A0A936EZH5-F1
#
_cell.length_a   1.000
_cell.length_b   1.000
_cell.length_c   1.000
_cell.angle_alpha   90.00
_cell.angle_beta   90.00
_cell.angle_gamma   90.00
#
_symmetry.space_group_name_H-M   'P 1'
#
loop_
_entity.id
_entity.type
_entity.pdbx_description
1 polymer ?
#
loop_
_entity_poly.entity_id
_entity_poly.type
_entity_poly.pdbx_seq_one_letter_code
_entity_poly.pdbx_strand_id
1 'polypeptide(L)'
;MDAPPPQLSSPPRLALWLRAHAPELLFALLLLAVLPMRDLWAPDEPDFAQCVKEMRLRGDWILPYLNGVPYSEKPILYYWVMKASSVLLDALTNGLGFTQGVAAWALRLPSVLAAVAFLSAFRRWAARFLEPGLAEPAALILATTPLWFWQSQFIQIDLLFSALLAWSWFCWLGGYLLQRRPEESGQPGESRRWFLKAYFWLALAFLAKGPLAPVLSVLVLAAFLAWQRDLAVLRRAGIVAGLAITLLLVSPWYIAAGVKGGAHYAYELIIFQNFERATKAWDHIHPWWSTASTSWATSSPGCCGCPRWPCTCAGSAASRIPRSASFCWPSSSPSSSSAWCRASRASTCS
;
A
#
# COMPACT_ATOMS: atom_id res chain seq x y z
N MET A 1 -42.28 51.05 -4.99
CA MET A 1 -42.23 49.93 -4.02
C MET A 1 -41.38 48.86 -4.66
N ASP A 2 -40.07 48.94 -4.48
CA ASP A 2 -39.16 47.92 -5.00
C ASP A 2 -39.25 46.70 -4.07
N ALA A 3 -39.72 45.58 -4.62
CA ALA A 3 -39.75 44.33 -3.89
C ALA A 3 -38.32 43.96 -3.45
N PRO A 4 -38.10 43.57 -2.19
CA PRO A 4 -36.78 43.14 -1.76
C PRO A 4 -36.34 41.95 -2.63
N PRO A 5 -35.05 41.90 -3.04
CA PRO A 5 -34.56 40.82 -3.88
C PRO A 5 -34.80 39.47 -3.19
N PRO A 6 -35.14 38.41 -3.95
CA PRO A 6 -35.42 37.10 -3.38
C PRO A 6 -34.20 36.60 -2.60
N GLN A 7 -34.40 36.30 -1.32
CA GLN A 7 -33.36 35.72 -0.49
C GLN A 7 -33.02 34.32 -1.03
N LEU A 8 -31.90 34.20 -1.73
CA LEU A 8 -31.33 32.92 -2.14
C LEU A 8 -31.07 32.07 -0.88
N SER A 9 -31.84 30.99 -0.72
CA SER A 9 -31.62 30.04 0.36
C SER A 9 -30.20 29.51 0.28
N SER A 10 -29.46 29.60 1.39
CA SER A 10 -28.09 29.06 1.44
C SER A 10 -28.13 27.59 1.04
N PRO A 11 -27.23 27.13 0.14
CA PRO A 11 -27.23 25.74 -0.28
C PRO A 11 -27.11 24.83 0.94
N PRO A 12 -27.80 23.67 0.95
CA PRO A 12 -27.77 22.77 2.09
C PRO A 12 -26.31 22.37 2.39
N ARG A 13 -25.98 22.20 3.67
CA ARG A 13 -24.61 21.86 4.14
C ARG A 13 -23.99 20.67 3.39
N LEU A 14 -24.81 19.71 2.98
CA LEU A 14 -24.40 18.56 2.16
C LEU A 14 -23.89 18.97 0.77
N ALA A 15 -24.55 19.91 0.08
CA ALA A 15 -24.14 20.35 -1.25
C ALA A 15 -22.77 21.07 -1.21
N LEU A 16 -22.53 21.87 -0.17
CA LEU A 16 -21.21 22.50 0.05
C LEU A 16 -20.14 21.45 0.35
N TRP A 17 -20.44 20.46 1.19
CA TRP A 17 -19.52 19.37 1.50
C TRP A 17 -19.16 18.53 0.27
N LEU A 18 -20.17 18.16 -0.54
CA LEU A 18 -19.99 17.41 -1.78
C LEU A 18 -19.14 18.19 -2.78
N ARG A 19 -19.37 19.49 -2.94
CA ARG A 19 -18.56 20.34 -3.82
C ARG A 19 -17.11 20.42 -3.35
N ALA A 20 -16.89 20.57 -2.04
CA ALA A 20 -15.53 20.63 -1.48
C ALA A 20 -14.75 19.32 -1.67
N HIS A 21 -15.41 18.17 -1.64
CA HIS A 21 -14.79 16.84 -1.77
C HIS A 21 -15.02 16.18 -3.13
N ALA A 22 -15.55 16.92 -4.11
CA ALA A 22 -15.84 16.39 -5.43
C ALA A 22 -14.64 15.70 -6.10
N PRO A 23 -13.39 16.23 -5.99
CA PRO A 23 -12.23 15.58 -6.61
C PRO A 23 -11.94 14.21 -5.98
N GLU A 24 -11.97 14.09 -4.66
CA GLU A 24 -11.70 12.82 -3.99
C GLU A 24 -12.83 11.81 -4.21
N LEU A 25 -14.08 12.27 -4.25
CA LEU A 25 -15.23 11.41 -4.54
C LEU A 25 -15.18 10.89 -5.97
N LEU A 26 -14.85 11.75 -6.94
CA LEU A 26 -14.65 11.33 -8.33
C LEU A 26 -13.50 10.33 -8.45
N PHE A 27 -12.36 10.62 -7.80
CA PHE A 27 -11.23 9.71 -7.79
C PHE A 27 -11.58 8.36 -7.16
N ALA A 28 -12.24 8.36 -6.00
CA ALA A 28 -12.72 7.14 -5.35
C ALA A 28 -13.69 6.35 -6.24
N LEU A 29 -14.63 7.03 -6.89
CA LEU A 29 -15.58 6.40 -7.80
C LEU A 29 -14.88 5.72 -8.97
N LEU A 30 -13.88 6.40 -9.58
CA LEU A 30 -13.09 5.83 -10.67
C LEU A 30 -12.32 4.58 -10.23
N LEU A 31 -11.67 4.63 -9.06
CA LEU A 31 -10.95 3.48 -8.52
C LEU A 31 -11.87 2.30 -8.18
N LEU A 32 -13.06 2.57 -7.62
CA LEU A 32 -14.04 1.54 -7.26
C LEU A 32 -14.68 0.91 -8.51
N ALA A 33 -14.90 1.68 -9.57
CA ALA A 33 -15.48 1.18 -10.82
C ALA A 33 -14.58 0.13 -11.51
N VAL A 34 -13.25 0.25 -11.37
CA VAL A 34 -12.27 -0.65 -11.98
C VAL A 34 -12.02 -1.91 -11.15
N LEU A 35 -12.22 -1.83 -9.83
CA LEU A 35 -11.91 -2.90 -8.86
C LEU A 35 -12.45 -4.31 -9.20
N PRO A 36 -13.72 -4.47 -9.65
CA PRO A 36 -14.31 -5.79 -9.91
C PRO A 36 -13.99 -6.34 -11.31
N MET A 37 -13.29 -5.57 -12.16
CA MET A 37 -13.12 -5.91 -13.58
C MET A 37 -12.13 -7.05 -13.86
N ARG A 38 -11.38 -7.52 -12.86
CA ARG A 38 -10.38 -8.58 -13.02
C ARG A 38 -10.30 -9.53 -11.84
N ASP A 39 -9.85 -10.74 -12.13
CA ASP A 39 -9.52 -11.75 -11.13
C ASP A 39 -8.13 -11.51 -10.49
N LEU A 40 -7.73 -12.38 -9.57
CA LEU A 40 -6.44 -12.35 -8.86
C LEU A 40 -5.27 -12.56 -9.83
N TRP A 41 -4.23 -11.74 -9.67
CA TRP A 41 -3.02 -11.78 -10.48
C TRP A 41 -1.87 -12.47 -9.74
N ALA A 42 -1.35 -13.57 -10.29
CA ALA A 42 -0.23 -14.33 -9.73
C ALA A 42 1.13 -13.59 -9.91
N PRO A 43 2.09 -13.73 -8.98
CA PRO A 43 2.09 -14.66 -7.84
C PRO A 43 1.51 -14.09 -6.54
N ASP A 44 1.58 -12.77 -6.33
CA ASP A 44 1.35 -12.18 -5.00
C ASP A 44 -0.12 -12.22 -4.55
N GLU A 45 -1.07 -11.85 -5.43
CA GLU A 45 -2.47 -11.65 -5.02
C GLU A 45 -3.15 -12.93 -4.51
N PRO A 46 -2.97 -14.11 -5.15
CA PRO A 46 -3.47 -15.38 -4.63
C PRO A 46 -2.95 -15.71 -3.23
N ASP A 47 -1.67 -15.46 -2.94
CA ASP A 47 -1.07 -15.79 -1.65
C ASP A 47 -1.67 -14.95 -0.52
N PHE A 48 -1.81 -13.64 -0.73
CA PHE A 48 -2.49 -12.76 0.23
C PHE A 48 -3.97 -13.14 0.41
N ALA A 49 -4.66 -13.46 -0.70
CA ALA A 49 -6.06 -13.86 -0.65
C ALA A 49 -6.26 -15.19 0.11
N GLN A 50 -5.38 -16.17 -0.13
CA GLN A 50 -5.40 -17.46 0.56
C GLN A 50 -5.11 -17.29 2.06
N CYS A 51 -4.11 -16.46 2.42
CA CYS A 51 -3.84 -16.14 3.82
C CYS A 51 -5.06 -15.56 4.52
N VAL A 52 -5.73 -14.59 3.92
CA VAL A 52 -6.92 -13.96 4.48
C VAL A 52 -8.07 -14.96 4.57
N LYS A 53 -8.24 -15.83 3.57
CA LYS A 53 -9.24 -16.90 3.58
C LYS A 53 -9.03 -17.83 4.77
N GLU A 54 -7.81 -18.32 4.99
CA GLU A 54 -7.49 -19.20 6.12
C GLU A 54 -7.68 -18.50 7.47
N MET A 55 -7.27 -17.23 7.58
CA MET A 55 -7.52 -16.42 8.78
C MET A 55 -9.02 -16.23 9.07
N ARG A 56 -9.86 -16.12 8.03
CA ARG A 56 -11.31 -16.06 8.19
C ARG A 56 -11.87 -17.39 8.66
N LEU A 57 -11.51 -18.50 8.00
CA LEU A 57 -12.00 -19.84 8.34
C LEU A 57 -11.61 -20.25 9.77
N ARG A 58 -10.42 -19.86 10.23
CA ARG A 58 -9.93 -20.17 11.59
C ARG A 58 -10.41 -19.17 12.65
N GLY A 59 -11.04 -18.06 12.26
CA GLY A 59 -11.32 -16.94 13.16
C GLY A 59 -10.08 -16.26 13.72
N ASP A 60 -8.88 -16.58 13.22
CA ASP A 60 -7.60 -16.12 13.75
C ASP A 60 -7.23 -14.73 13.21
N TRP A 61 -6.78 -13.84 14.10
CA TRP A 61 -6.28 -12.52 13.75
C TRP A 61 -4.78 -12.37 14.02
N ILE A 62 -4.13 -13.36 14.63
CA ILE A 62 -2.74 -13.21 15.07
C ILE A 62 -1.77 -13.72 14.00
N LEU A 63 -2.03 -14.92 13.45
CA LEU A 63 -1.07 -15.65 12.62
C LEU A 63 -1.65 -15.97 11.24
N PRO A 64 -1.08 -15.42 10.14
CA PRO A 64 -1.48 -15.79 8.79
C PRO A 64 -0.89 -17.16 8.42
N TYR A 65 -1.65 -17.94 7.67
CA TYR A 65 -1.25 -19.26 7.18
C TYR A 65 -1.44 -19.30 5.67
N LEU A 66 -0.49 -19.91 4.97
CA LEU A 66 -0.58 -20.16 3.54
C LEU A 66 -0.54 -21.67 3.34
N ASN A 67 -1.64 -22.24 2.86
CA ASN A 67 -1.82 -23.67 2.62
C ASN A 67 -1.55 -24.52 3.88
N GLY A 68 -1.99 -24.04 5.05
CA GLY A 68 -1.82 -24.75 6.32
C GLY A 68 -0.45 -24.59 6.98
N VAL A 69 0.47 -23.81 6.40
CA VAL A 69 1.77 -23.49 7.00
C VAL A 69 1.79 -22.02 7.48
N PRO A 70 2.33 -21.71 8.67
CA PRO A 70 2.48 -20.32 9.12
C PRO A 70 3.28 -19.48 8.11
N TYR A 71 2.73 -18.33 7.72
CA TYR A 71 3.35 -17.41 6.76
C TYR A 71 4.02 -16.24 7.49
N SER A 72 5.35 -16.18 7.47
CA SER A 72 6.16 -15.23 8.27
C SER A 72 6.77 -14.09 7.44
N GLU A 73 6.44 -13.95 6.16
CA GLU A 73 7.10 -12.98 5.28
C GLU A 73 6.77 -11.52 5.58
N LYS A 74 5.53 -11.25 6.01
CA LYS A 74 5.02 -9.89 6.17
C LYS A 74 4.27 -9.72 7.50
N PRO A 75 4.39 -8.55 8.15
CA PRO A 75 3.60 -8.20 9.32
C PRO A 75 2.08 -8.11 9.07
N ILE A 76 1.30 -8.05 10.15
CA ILE A 76 -0.14 -8.35 10.11
C ILE A 76 -1.05 -7.24 9.59
N LEU A 77 -0.64 -5.97 9.59
CA LEU A 77 -1.59 -4.86 9.43
C LEU A 77 -2.38 -4.96 8.13
N TYR A 78 -1.69 -5.34 7.04
CA TYR A 78 -2.34 -5.51 5.74
C TYR A 78 -3.35 -6.66 5.74
N TYR A 79 -3.04 -7.78 6.39
CA TYR A 79 -3.97 -8.90 6.57
C TYR A 79 -5.18 -8.51 7.41
N TRP A 80 -5.01 -7.69 8.45
CA TRP A 80 -6.13 -7.17 9.25
C TRP A 80 -7.10 -6.34 8.42
N VAL A 81 -6.61 -5.37 7.66
CA VAL A 81 -7.48 -4.50 6.86
C VAL A 81 -8.15 -5.28 5.72
N MET A 82 -7.46 -6.24 5.11
CA MET A 82 -8.04 -7.14 4.11
C MET A 82 -9.14 -8.04 4.70
N LYS A 83 -8.86 -8.67 5.85
CA LYS A 83 -9.84 -9.51 6.56
C LYS A 83 -11.06 -8.68 6.99
N ALA A 84 -10.83 -7.49 7.53
CA ALA A 84 -11.90 -6.57 7.94
C ALA A 84 -12.78 -6.15 6.75
N SER A 85 -12.16 -5.79 5.62
CA SER A 85 -12.87 -5.46 4.39
C SER A 85 -13.73 -6.62 3.89
N SER A 86 -13.17 -7.84 3.89
CA SER A 86 -13.91 -9.03 3.48
C SER A 86 -15.07 -9.36 4.42
N VAL A 87 -14.89 -9.24 5.74
CA VAL A 87 -15.95 -9.50 6.73
C VAL A 87 -17.06 -8.45 6.65
N LEU A 88 -16.70 -7.16 6.51
CA LEU A 88 -17.65 -6.06 6.38
C LEU A 88 -18.53 -6.25 5.15
N LEU A 89 -17.94 -6.62 4.02
CA LEU A 89 -18.67 -6.80 2.79
C LEU A 89 -19.66 -7.98 2.86
N ASP A 90 -19.24 -9.10 3.45
CA ASP A 90 -20.12 -10.25 3.65
C ASP A 90 -21.31 -9.89 4.55
N ALA A 91 -21.10 -9.05 5.56
CA ALA A 91 -22.17 -8.52 6.41
C ALA A 91 -23.12 -7.58 5.64
N LEU A 92 -22.60 -6.68 4.81
CA LEU A 92 -23.40 -5.74 4.02
C LEU A 92 -24.23 -6.41 2.93
N THR A 93 -23.75 -7.54 2.40
CA THR A 93 -24.41 -8.27 1.32
C THR A 93 -25.36 -9.36 1.82
N ASN A 94 -25.60 -9.47 3.14
CA ASN A 94 -26.43 -10.52 3.75
C ASN A 94 -26.09 -11.94 3.24
N GLY A 95 -24.82 -12.20 2.93
CA GLY A 95 -24.39 -13.48 2.40
C GLY A 95 -24.91 -13.83 1.00
N LEU A 96 -25.20 -12.83 0.13
CA LEU A 96 -25.66 -12.96 -1.27
C LEU A 96 -24.71 -13.74 -2.23
N GLY A 97 -23.88 -14.65 -1.73
CA GLY A 97 -23.34 -15.75 -2.55
C GLY A 97 -21.86 -15.69 -2.91
N PHE A 98 -21.06 -14.81 -2.33
CA PHE A 98 -19.58 -14.94 -2.40
C PHE A 98 -19.02 -15.90 -1.33
N THR A 99 -19.90 -16.65 -0.67
CA THR A 99 -19.69 -17.31 0.64
C THR A 99 -18.91 -18.64 0.60
N GLN A 100 -18.21 -18.95 -0.49
CA GLN A 100 -17.26 -20.08 -0.57
C GLN A 100 -15.79 -19.60 -0.63
N GLY A 101 -15.55 -18.28 -0.55
CA GLY A 101 -14.21 -17.71 -0.66
C GLY A 101 -14.11 -16.26 -0.20
N VAL A 102 -13.00 -15.63 -0.58
CA VAL A 102 -12.75 -14.21 -0.33
C VAL A 102 -12.87 -13.49 -1.66
N ALA A 103 -13.76 -12.49 -1.77
CA ALA A 103 -13.93 -11.75 -3.01
C ALA A 103 -12.67 -10.93 -3.34
N ALA A 104 -12.11 -11.12 -4.53
CA ALA A 104 -10.86 -10.49 -4.96
C ALA A 104 -10.92 -8.95 -4.86
N TRP A 105 -12.03 -8.35 -5.28
CA TRP A 105 -12.23 -6.91 -5.20
C TRP A 105 -12.34 -6.40 -3.76
N ALA A 106 -12.92 -7.19 -2.85
CA ALA A 106 -13.02 -6.82 -1.44
C ALA A 106 -11.64 -6.71 -0.78
N LEU A 107 -10.68 -7.52 -1.23
CA LEU A 107 -9.30 -7.46 -0.75
C LEU A 107 -8.48 -6.31 -1.34
N ARG A 108 -8.94 -5.72 -2.43
CA ARG A 108 -8.34 -4.51 -3.03
C ARG A 108 -8.86 -3.22 -2.42
N LEU A 109 -10.02 -3.26 -1.75
CA LEU A 109 -10.60 -2.09 -1.08
C LEU A 109 -9.63 -1.39 -0.11
N PRO A 110 -8.84 -2.07 0.74
CA PRO A 110 -7.87 -1.40 1.59
C PRO A 110 -6.87 -0.54 0.82
N SER A 111 -6.41 -0.99 -0.36
CA SER A 111 -5.51 -0.21 -1.23
C SER A 111 -6.20 1.05 -1.74
N VAL A 112 -7.41 0.93 -2.29
CA VAL A 112 -8.18 2.10 -2.75
C VAL A 112 -8.48 3.08 -1.63
N LEU A 113 -8.89 2.58 -0.46
CA LEU A 113 -9.15 3.42 0.70
C LEU A 113 -7.88 4.13 1.18
N ALA A 114 -6.73 3.45 1.17
CA ALA A 114 -5.45 4.07 1.50
C ALA A 114 -5.09 5.17 0.49
N ALA A 115 -5.28 4.94 -0.81
CA ALA A 115 -5.02 5.93 -1.85
C ALA A 115 -5.90 7.18 -1.70
N VAL A 116 -7.21 7.00 -1.53
CA VAL A 116 -8.16 8.11 -1.38
C VAL A 116 -7.94 8.86 -0.06
N ALA A 117 -7.74 8.13 1.04
CA ALA A 117 -7.49 8.75 2.35
C ALA A 117 -6.20 9.57 2.34
N PHE A 118 -5.13 9.03 1.75
CA PHE A 118 -3.88 9.76 1.61
C PHE A 118 -4.01 10.97 0.69
N LEU A 119 -4.67 10.85 -0.46
CA LEU A 119 -4.92 11.97 -1.36
C LEU A 119 -5.66 13.11 -0.66
N SER A 120 -6.73 12.80 0.08
CA SER A 120 -7.48 13.82 0.83
C SER A 120 -6.64 14.46 1.94
N ALA A 121 -5.88 13.65 2.67
CA ALA A 121 -4.99 14.11 3.73
C ALA A 121 -3.87 15.01 3.18
N PHE A 122 -3.24 14.60 2.08
CA PHE A 122 -2.22 15.35 1.36
C PHE A 122 -2.76 16.67 0.81
N ARG A 123 -3.94 16.68 0.18
CA ARG A 123 -4.56 17.90 -0.34
C ARG A 123 -4.82 18.92 0.77
N ARG A 124 -5.32 18.48 1.93
CA ARG A 124 -5.53 19.34 3.11
C ARG A 124 -4.21 19.83 3.71
N TRP A 125 -3.19 18.98 3.75
CA TRP A 125 -1.85 19.36 4.18
C TRP A 125 -1.25 20.41 3.24
N ALA A 126 -1.39 20.22 1.93
CA ALA A 126 -0.92 21.13 0.91
C ALA A 126 -1.63 22.48 0.98
N ALA A 127 -2.95 22.50 1.14
CA ALA A 127 -3.73 23.72 1.32
C ALA A 127 -3.32 24.52 2.58
N ARG A 128 -2.72 23.84 3.56
CA ARG A 128 -2.29 24.46 4.81
C ARG A 128 -0.87 24.99 4.76
N PHE A 129 0.06 24.24 4.17
CA PHE A 129 1.51 24.50 4.28
C PHE A 129 2.17 24.95 2.97
N LEU A 130 1.53 24.74 1.83
CA LEU A 130 2.01 25.26 0.55
C LEU A 130 1.39 26.62 0.25
N GLU A 131 1.91 27.28 -0.78
CA GLU A 131 1.39 28.55 -1.24
C GLU A 131 -0.08 28.44 -1.71
N PRO A 132 -0.89 29.51 -1.54
CA PRO A 132 -2.27 29.53 -2.01
C PRO A 132 -2.36 29.17 -3.49
N GLY A 133 -3.26 28.24 -3.82
CA GLY A 133 -3.47 27.76 -5.19
C GLY A 133 -2.64 26.53 -5.60
N LEU A 134 -1.64 26.11 -4.81
CA LEU A 134 -0.84 24.92 -5.14
C LEU A 134 -1.44 23.58 -4.70
N ALA A 135 -2.42 23.59 -3.80
CA ALA A 135 -2.99 22.37 -3.23
C ALA A 135 -3.73 21.49 -4.25
N GLU A 136 -4.61 22.10 -5.05
CA GLU A 136 -5.37 21.40 -6.09
C GLU A 136 -4.49 20.84 -7.21
N PRO A 137 -3.56 21.61 -7.83
CA PRO A 137 -2.68 21.03 -8.85
C PRO A 137 -1.76 19.95 -8.28
N ALA A 138 -1.24 20.09 -7.06
CA ALA A 138 -0.42 19.05 -6.43
C ALA A 138 -1.23 17.75 -6.20
N ALA A 139 -2.47 17.87 -5.71
CA ALA A 139 -3.36 16.72 -5.53
C ALA A 139 -3.74 16.08 -6.88
N LEU A 140 -3.97 16.88 -7.91
CA LEU A 140 -4.27 16.38 -9.26
C LEU A 140 -3.08 15.62 -9.87
N ILE A 141 -1.86 16.13 -9.71
CA ILE A 141 -0.64 15.43 -10.14
C ILE A 141 -0.54 14.06 -9.46
N LEU A 142 -0.77 14.00 -8.14
CA LEU A 142 -0.75 12.73 -7.41
C LEU A 142 -1.86 11.77 -7.89
N ALA A 143 -3.09 12.26 -8.05
CA ALA A 143 -4.23 11.46 -8.49
C ALA A 143 -4.06 10.91 -9.93
N THR A 144 -3.36 11.66 -10.79
CA THR A 144 -3.08 11.28 -12.18
C THR A 144 -1.77 10.51 -12.35
N THR A 145 -1.01 10.29 -11.27
CA THR A 145 0.23 9.53 -11.31
C THR A 145 -0.08 8.06 -11.64
N PRO A 146 0.42 7.51 -12.76
CA PRO A 146 0.09 6.15 -13.18
C PRO A 146 0.42 5.08 -12.14
N LEU A 147 1.55 5.20 -11.45
CA LEU A 147 1.93 4.24 -10.39
C LEU A 147 0.95 4.23 -9.21
N TRP A 148 0.42 5.41 -8.86
CA TRP A 148 -0.52 5.56 -7.75
C TRP A 148 -1.86 4.91 -8.08
N PHE A 149 -2.35 5.14 -9.30
CA PHE A 149 -3.51 4.44 -9.83
C PHE A 149 -3.26 2.93 -9.92
N TRP A 150 -2.10 2.51 -10.43
CA TRP A 150 -1.78 1.10 -10.60
C TRP A 150 -1.75 0.37 -9.25
N GLN A 151 -0.96 0.83 -8.29
CA GLN A 151 -0.90 0.24 -6.95
C GLN A 151 -2.22 0.32 -6.18
N SER A 152 -3.03 1.32 -6.53
CA SER A 152 -4.49 1.34 -6.40
C SER A 152 -5.23 0.02 -6.33
N GLN A 153 -4.96 -0.73 -7.40
CA GLN A 153 -5.81 -1.77 -7.93
C GLN A 153 -5.28 -3.16 -7.58
N PHE A 154 -4.11 -3.27 -6.96
CA PHE A 154 -3.48 -4.55 -6.63
C PHE A 154 -3.61 -4.89 -5.15
N ILE A 155 -3.68 -6.20 -4.86
CA ILE A 155 -3.55 -6.74 -3.50
C ILE A 155 -2.07 -6.77 -3.14
N GLN A 156 -1.48 -5.58 -2.99
CA GLN A 156 -0.08 -5.39 -2.65
C GLN A 156 0.07 -4.44 -1.47
N ILE A 157 0.99 -4.80 -0.57
CA ILE A 157 1.21 -4.06 0.68
C ILE A 157 1.82 -2.67 0.45
N ASP A 158 2.45 -2.47 -0.69
CA ASP A 158 3.27 -1.31 -1.03
C ASP A 158 2.49 0.00 -1.02
N LEU A 159 1.25 0.01 -1.51
CA LEU A 159 0.45 1.24 -1.49
C LEU A 159 0.11 1.67 -0.06
N LEU A 160 -0.44 0.75 0.74
CA LEU A 160 -0.80 1.03 2.13
C LEU A 160 0.45 1.47 2.90
N PHE A 161 1.55 0.74 2.75
CA PHE A 161 2.82 1.09 3.37
C PHE A 161 3.30 2.49 2.96
N SER A 162 3.31 2.79 1.67
CA SER A 162 3.79 4.07 1.13
C SER A 162 2.90 5.23 1.60
N ALA A 163 1.58 5.05 1.60
CA ALA A 163 0.62 6.05 2.10
C ALA A 163 0.83 6.34 3.60
N LEU A 164 0.96 5.30 4.43
CA LEU A 164 1.19 5.45 5.88
C LEU A 164 2.55 6.12 6.17
N LEU A 165 3.61 5.69 5.47
CA LEU A 165 4.96 6.22 5.64
C LEU A 165 5.06 7.67 5.16
N ALA A 166 4.54 7.97 3.97
CA ALA A 166 4.52 9.33 3.45
C ALA A 166 3.71 10.25 4.36
N TRP A 167 2.56 9.79 4.87
CA TRP A 167 1.74 10.60 5.78
C TRP A 167 2.44 10.84 7.11
N SER A 168 3.21 9.88 7.61
CA SER A 168 4.11 10.07 8.75
C SER A 168 5.10 11.20 8.49
N TRP A 169 5.77 11.21 7.33
CA TRP A 169 6.72 12.25 6.96
C TRP A 169 6.08 13.62 6.80
N PHE A 170 4.91 13.71 6.14
CA PHE A 170 4.15 14.96 6.03
C PHE A 170 3.70 15.48 7.40
N CYS A 171 3.28 14.58 8.31
CA CYS A 171 2.95 14.98 9.67
C CYS A 171 4.17 15.52 10.42
N TRP A 172 5.32 14.86 10.27
CA TRP A 172 6.56 15.30 10.90
C TRP A 172 7.01 16.66 10.35
N LEU A 173 6.96 16.84 9.03
CA LEU A 173 7.26 18.10 8.36
C LEU A 173 6.29 19.22 8.77
N GLY A 174 4.99 18.94 8.87
CA GLY A 174 4.01 19.90 9.38
C GLY A 174 4.31 20.33 10.82
N GLY A 175 4.71 19.39 11.67
CA GLY A 175 5.19 19.68 13.03
C GLY A 175 6.42 20.59 13.03
N TYR A 176 7.38 20.34 12.15
CA TYR A 176 8.59 21.15 11.99
C TYR A 176 8.30 22.57 11.47
N LEU A 177 7.45 22.70 10.45
CA LEU A 177 7.08 24.01 9.89
C LEU A 177 6.37 24.88 10.93
N LEU A 178 5.44 24.31 11.71
CA LEU A 178 4.75 25.03 12.80
C LEU A 178 5.69 25.45 13.94
N GLN A 179 6.84 24.78 14.15
CA GLN A 179 7.84 25.28 15.11
C GLN A 179 8.58 26.49 14.59
N ARG A 180 8.80 26.57 13.28
CA ARG A 180 9.47 27.71 12.64
C ARG A 180 8.54 28.89 12.42
N ARG A 181 7.24 28.63 12.33
CA ARG A 181 6.17 29.62 12.12
C ARG A 181 5.12 29.51 13.23
N PRO A 182 5.46 29.80 14.49
CA PRO A 182 4.53 29.68 15.61
C PRO A 182 3.29 30.56 15.45
N GLU A 183 3.37 31.65 14.69
CA GLU A 183 2.25 32.53 14.30
C GLU A 183 1.18 31.83 13.46
N GLU A 184 1.57 30.80 12.69
CA GLU A 184 0.61 30.00 11.93
C GLU A 184 -0.09 28.97 12.83
N SER A 185 0.38 28.72 14.06
CA SER A 185 -0.22 27.74 14.97
C SER A 185 -1.60 28.22 15.46
N GLY A 186 -2.66 27.46 15.15
CA GLY A 186 -4.02 27.82 15.55
C GLY A 186 -4.31 27.50 17.02
N GLN A 187 -3.54 26.59 17.62
CA GLN A 187 -3.70 26.17 19.01
C GLN A 187 -2.36 25.99 19.73
N PRO A 188 -2.31 26.15 21.07
CA PRO A 188 -1.14 25.80 21.87
C PRO A 188 -0.78 24.32 21.70
N GLY A 189 0.49 24.03 21.44
CA GLY A 189 1.00 22.66 21.31
C GLY A 189 0.60 21.93 20.02
N GLU A 190 0.07 22.64 19.01
CA GLU A 190 -0.31 22.04 17.73
C GLU A 190 0.87 21.31 17.07
N SER A 191 2.03 21.96 17.01
CA SER A 191 3.28 21.35 16.50
C SER A 191 3.59 20.01 17.16
N ARG A 192 3.44 19.91 18.49
CA ARG A 192 3.67 18.65 19.22
C ARG A 192 2.68 17.57 18.80
N ARG A 193 1.41 17.91 18.59
CA ARG A 193 0.38 16.97 18.11
C ARG A 193 0.71 16.43 16.71
N TRP A 194 1.28 17.26 15.84
CA TRP A 194 1.75 16.82 14.51
C TRP A 194 2.89 15.81 14.60
N PHE A 195 3.88 16.00 15.49
CA PHE A 195 4.90 14.99 15.74
C PHE A 195 4.33 13.67 16.30
N LEU A 196 3.39 13.75 17.25
CA LEU A 196 2.74 12.54 17.79
C LEU A 196 1.98 11.77 16.71
N LYS A 197 1.27 12.48 15.82
CA LYS A 197 0.65 11.86 14.63
C LYS A 197 1.69 11.18 13.75
N ALA A 198 2.83 11.83 13.49
CA ALA A 198 3.89 11.24 12.68
C ALA A 198 4.36 9.90 13.24
N TYR A 199 4.59 9.81 14.56
CA TYR A 199 5.01 8.57 15.21
C TYR A 199 3.93 7.48 15.19
N PHE A 200 2.66 7.86 15.35
CA PHE A 200 1.54 6.93 15.21
C PHE A 200 1.49 6.30 13.81
N TRP A 201 1.56 7.13 12.76
CA TRP A 201 1.53 6.64 11.38
C TRP A 201 2.78 5.84 11.01
N LEU A 202 3.95 6.21 11.57
CA LEU A 202 5.19 5.42 11.40
C LEU A 202 5.05 4.02 12.01
N ALA A 203 4.43 3.92 13.19
CA ALA A 203 4.20 2.63 13.84
C ALA A 203 3.25 1.74 13.03
N LEU A 204 2.22 2.31 12.41
CA LEU A 204 1.35 1.58 11.48
C LEU A 204 2.11 1.16 10.21
N ALA A 205 2.97 2.02 9.65
CA ALA A 205 3.81 1.66 8.51
C ALA A 205 4.79 0.51 8.86
N PHE A 206 5.34 0.51 10.08
CA PHE A 206 6.11 -0.62 10.63
C PHE A 206 5.24 -1.88 10.64
N LEU A 207 4.04 -1.83 11.21
CA LEU A 207 3.16 -2.99 11.29
C LEU A 207 2.61 -3.45 9.91
N ALA A 208 2.78 -2.66 8.85
CA ALA A 208 2.53 -3.08 7.48
C ALA A 208 3.72 -3.88 6.92
N LYS A 209 4.90 -3.26 6.75
CA LYS A 209 6.00 -3.88 5.98
C LYS A 209 7.27 -4.18 6.79
N GLY A 210 7.25 -3.91 8.10
CA GLY A 210 8.33 -4.23 9.03
C GLY A 210 9.29 -3.07 9.32
N PRO A 211 10.52 -3.37 9.79
CA PRO A 211 11.50 -2.37 10.22
C PRO A 211 12.04 -1.48 9.10
N LEU A 212 11.70 -1.77 7.83
CA LEU A 212 12.01 -0.87 6.71
C LEU A 212 11.43 0.54 6.93
N ALA A 213 10.25 0.67 7.54
CA ALA A 213 9.60 1.96 7.79
C ALA A 213 10.44 2.91 8.67
N PRO A 214 10.87 2.51 9.89
CA PRO A 214 11.74 3.35 10.71
C PRO A 214 13.12 3.54 10.11
N VAL A 215 13.70 2.54 9.43
CA VAL A 215 15.02 2.69 8.78
C VAL A 215 14.99 3.80 7.72
N LEU A 216 14.02 3.77 6.82
CA LEU A 216 13.85 4.82 5.80
C LEU A 216 13.57 6.18 6.43
N SER A 217 12.74 6.21 7.49
CA SER A 217 12.42 7.45 8.19
C SER A 217 13.64 8.07 8.87
N VAL A 218 14.47 7.28 9.54
CA VAL A 218 15.72 7.77 10.14
C VAL A 218 16.66 8.30 9.07
N LEU A 219 16.82 7.60 7.94
CA LEU A 219 17.67 8.04 6.84
C LEU A 219 17.20 9.38 6.25
N VAL A 220 15.92 9.49 5.89
CA VAL A 220 15.34 10.71 5.29
C VAL A 220 15.38 11.87 6.27
N LEU A 221 14.98 11.64 7.53
CA LEU A 221 15.00 12.69 8.55
C LEU A 221 16.42 13.12 8.91
N ALA A 222 17.38 12.21 8.98
CA ALA A 222 18.78 12.55 9.24
C ALA A 222 19.36 13.38 8.08
N ALA A 223 19.11 13.00 6.83
CA ALA A 223 19.53 13.78 5.67
C ALA A 223 18.89 15.17 5.65
N PHE A 224 17.58 15.25 5.90
CA PHE A 224 16.85 16.51 6.00
C PHE A 224 17.39 17.42 7.11
N LEU A 225 17.61 16.88 8.30
CA LEU A 225 18.12 17.66 9.44
C LEU A 225 19.59 18.06 9.29
N ALA A 226 20.41 17.22 8.65
CA ALA A 226 21.79 17.56 8.30
C ALA A 226 21.82 18.71 7.28
N TRP A 227 20.93 18.68 6.28
CA TRP A 227 20.77 19.76 5.31
C TRP A 227 20.30 21.07 5.98
N GLN A 228 19.31 20.99 6.85
CA GLN A 228 18.76 22.15 7.58
C GLN A 228 19.64 22.63 8.73
N ARG A 229 20.64 21.83 9.14
CA ARG A 229 21.52 22.05 10.29
C ARG A 229 20.78 22.31 11.61
N ASP A 230 19.63 21.64 11.80
CA ASP A 230 18.72 21.90 12.93
C ASP A 230 18.46 20.64 13.77
N LEU A 231 19.50 20.11 14.41
CA LEU A 231 19.38 18.92 15.28
C LEU A 231 18.63 19.23 16.59
N ALA A 232 18.47 20.50 16.96
CA ALA A 232 17.78 20.90 18.18
C ALA A 232 16.30 20.51 18.17
N VAL A 233 15.69 20.44 16.98
CA VAL A 233 14.31 19.99 16.78
C VAL A 233 14.07 18.59 17.33
N LEU A 234 15.06 17.69 17.31
CA LEU A 234 14.91 16.32 17.81
C LEU A 234 14.44 16.27 19.28
N ARG A 235 14.90 17.20 20.12
CA ARG A 235 14.46 17.32 21.52
C ARG A 235 13.00 17.76 21.60
N ARG A 236 12.58 18.68 20.74
CA ARG A 236 11.23 19.27 20.70
C ARG A 236 10.22 18.34 20.05
N ALA A 237 10.64 17.54 19.06
CA ALA A 237 9.83 16.55 18.37
C ALA A 237 9.35 15.44 19.33
N GLY A 238 10.12 15.16 20.40
CA GLY A 238 9.71 14.22 21.43
C GLY A 238 9.93 12.77 21.05
N ILE A 239 11.15 12.44 20.63
CA ILE A 239 11.53 11.11 20.16
C ILE A 239 11.22 10.02 21.19
N VAL A 240 11.38 10.30 22.49
CA VAL A 240 11.03 9.34 23.56
C VAL A 240 9.54 8.98 23.51
N ALA A 241 8.67 9.97 23.32
CA ALA A 241 7.24 9.72 23.16
C ALA A 241 6.95 8.96 21.85
N GLY A 242 7.69 9.28 20.77
CA GLY A 242 7.57 8.54 19.51
C GLY A 242 7.96 7.08 19.61
N LEU A 243 9.08 6.80 20.29
CA LEU A 243 9.55 5.44 20.57
C LEU A 243 8.53 4.68 21.41
N ALA A 244 8.00 5.32 22.47
CA ALA A 244 6.95 4.72 23.30
C ALA A 244 5.69 4.38 22.50
N ILE A 245 5.20 5.30 21.64
CA ILE A 245 4.05 5.03 20.75
C ILE A 245 4.33 3.87 19.81
N THR A 246 5.54 3.83 19.23
CA THR A 246 5.91 2.79 18.27
C THR A 246 5.98 1.43 18.94
N LEU A 247 6.65 1.35 20.10
CA LEU A 247 6.72 0.11 20.88
C LEU A 247 5.34 -0.34 21.34
N LEU A 248 4.50 0.57 21.82
CA LEU A 248 3.16 0.25 22.30
C LEU A 248 2.26 -0.31 21.20
N LEU A 249 2.37 0.18 19.96
CA LEU A 249 1.53 -0.28 18.84
C LEU A 249 2.09 -1.52 18.14
N VAL A 250 3.41 -1.62 18.02
CA VAL A 250 4.07 -2.68 17.25
C VAL A 250 4.27 -3.92 18.12
N SER A 251 4.79 -3.77 19.34
CA SER A 251 5.19 -4.91 20.17
C SER A 251 4.07 -5.90 20.51
N PRO A 252 2.80 -5.50 20.77
CA PRO A 252 1.78 -6.46 21.17
C PRO A 252 1.56 -7.56 20.13
N TRP A 253 1.55 -7.19 18.84
CA TRP A 253 1.37 -8.18 17.78
C TRP A 253 2.62 -9.05 17.61
N TYR A 254 3.83 -8.47 17.60
CA TYR A 254 5.06 -9.28 17.48
C TYR A 254 5.21 -10.28 18.63
N ILE A 255 4.86 -9.86 19.86
CA ILE A 255 4.86 -10.75 21.03
C ILE A 255 3.81 -11.86 20.86
N ALA A 256 2.55 -11.50 20.53
CA ALA A 256 1.48 -12.47 20.35
C ALA A 256 1.78 -13.47 19.22
N ALA A 257 2.35 -12.99 18.11
CA ALA A 257 2.75 -13.81 16.97
C ALA A 257 3.93 -14.72 17.31
N GLY A 258 4.92 -14.23 18.07
CA GLY A 258 6.03 -15.05 18.54
C GLY A 258 5.60 -16.15 19.52
N VAL A 259 4.67 -15.84 20.43
CA VAL A 259 4.12 -16.83 21.37
C VAL A 259 3.30 -17.89 20.63
N LYS A 260 2.48 -17.48 19.64
CA LYS A 260 1.58 -18.40 18.92
C LYS A 260 2.27 -19.20 17.82
N GLY A 261 3.19 -18.58 17.08
CA GLY A 261 3.94 -19.21 15.98
C GLY A 261 5.20 -19.96 16.43
N GLY A 262 5.63 -19.76 17.67
CA GLY A 262 6.83 -20.36 18.24
C GLY A 262 8.12 -19.67 17.80
N ALA A 263 9.25 -20.16 18.31
CA ALA A 263 10.57 -19.55 18.12
C ALA A 263 11.01 -19.48 16.65
N HIS A 264 10.67 -20.49 15.85
CA HIS A 264 11.00 -20.51 14.42
C HIS A 264 10.26 -19.39 13.65
N TYR A 265 8.97 -19.19 13.90
CA TYR A 265 8.20 -18.11 13.28
C TYR A 265 8.76 -16.72 13.63
N ALA A 266 9.12 -16.51 14.90
CA ALA A 266 9.72 -15.26 15.35
C ALA A 266 11.09 -15.00 14.70
N TYR A 267 11.93 -16.04 14.58
CA TYR A 267 13.22 -15.95 13.90
C TYR A 267 13.04 -15.55 12.43
N GLU A 268 12.16 -16.23 11.72
CA GLU A 268 11.87 -15.95 10.31
C GLU A 268 11.39 -14.50 10.12
N LEU A 269 10.37 -14.09 10.87
CA LEU A 269 9.74 -12.77 10.75
C LEU A 269 10.70 -11.61 11.08
N ILE A 270 11.52 -11.75 12.12
CA ILE A 270 12.36 -10.65 12.62
C ILE A 270 13.74 -10.67 11.97
N ILE A 271 14.39 -11.84 11.90
CA ILE A 271 15.80 -11.95 11.52
C ILE A 271 15.92 -12.26 10.02
N PHE A 272 15.31 -13.35 9.56
CA PHE A 272 15.49 -13.81 8.18
C PHE A 272 14.96 -12.77 7.17
N GLN A 273 13.72 -12.31 7.37
CA GLN A 273 13.06 -11.41 6.41
C GLN A 273 13.67 -10.00 6.35
N ASN A 274 14.40 -9.56 7.39
CA ASN A 274 14.94 -8.20 7.46
C ASN A 274 16.45 -8.14 7.27
N PHE A 275 17.20 -9.06 7.88
CA PHE A 275 18.67 -9.07 7.83
C PHE A 275 19.18 -10.00 6.74
N GLU A 276 18.74 -11.26 6.72
CA GLU A 276 19.21 -12.22 5.71
C GLU A 276 18.71 -11.85 4.32
N ARG A 277 17.45 -11.44 4.18
CA ARG A 277 16.90 -11.00 2.89
C ARG A 277 17.61 -9.76 2.35
N ALA A 278 17.97 -8.79 3.20
CA ALA A 278 18.69 -7.59 2.77
C ALA A 278 20.15 -7.89 2.37
N THR A 279 20.79 -8.84 3.05
CA THR A 279 22.21 -9.20 2.81
C THR A 279 22.40 -10.26 1.72
N LYS A 280 21.39 -11.12 1.47
CA LYS A 280 21.40 -12.18 0.46
C LYS A 280 20.64 -11.82 -0.82
N ALA A 281 20.01 -10.65 -0.93
CA ALA A 281 19.31 -10.16 -2.13
C ALA A 281 20.23 -9.83 -3.33
N TRP A 282 21.29 -10.62 -3.54
CA TRP A 282 22.15 -10.58 -4.72
C TRP A 282 21.51 -11.29 -5.93
N ASP A 283 20.37 -11.98 -5.75
CA ASP A 283 19.68 -12.69 -6.85
C ASP A 283 18.79 -11.75 -7.71
N HIS A 284 18.61 -10.49 -7.31
CA HIS A 284 17.92 -9.44 -8.07
C HIS A 284 18.82 -8.21 -8.28
N ILE A 285 20.10 -8.42 -8.61
CA ILE A 285 21.00 -7.32 -9.00
C ILE A 285 20.53 -6.77 -10.34
N HIS A 286 19.71 -5.74 -10.28
CA HIS A 286 19.47 -4.87 -11.41
C HIS A 286 20.50 -3.75 -11.44
N PRO A 287 20.80 -3.19 -12.63
CA PRO A 287 21.63 -2.01 -12.72
C PRO A 287 21.08 -0.89 -11.84
N TRP A 288 21.95 -0.09 -11.23
CA TRP A 288 21.56 1.00 -10.31
C TRP A 288 20.57 2.01 -10.91
N TRP A 289 20.56 2.16 -12.24
CA TRP A 289 19.65 3.03 -12.98
C TRP A 289 18.26 2.42 -13.21
N SER A 290 18.06 1.13 -12.99
CA SER A 290 16.77 0.45 -13.21
C SER A 290 15.65 1.10 -12.42
N THR A 291 15.87 1.34 -11.13
CA THR A 291 14.91 2.01 -10.24
C THR A 291 14.61 3.44 -10.68
N ALA A 292 15.62 4.18 -11.13
CA ALA A 292 15.44 5.54 -11.66
C ALA A 292 14.60 5.54 -12.94
N SER A 293 14.88 4.59 -13.86
CA SER A 293 14.12 4.45 -15.11
C SER A 293 12.67 4.06 -14.88
N THR A 294 12.39 3.11 -13.98
CA THR A 294 11.03 2.73 -13.59
C THR A 294 10.31 3.88 -12.91
N SER A 295 10.96 4.60 -12.00
CA SER A 295 10.35 5.74 -11.30
C SER A 295 9.96 6.83 -12.29
N TRP A 296 10.82 7.15 -13.25
CA TRP A 296 10.56 8.19 -14.24
C TRP A 296 9.41 7.83 -15.21
N ALA A 297 9.40 6.58 -15.68
CA ALA A 297 8.34 6.08 -16.57
C ALA A 297 6.96 6.00 -15.88
N THR A 298 6.93 5.70 -14.59
CA THR A 298 5.68 5.46 -13.84
C THR A 298 5.13 6.71 -13.13
N SER A 299 5.92 7.77 -13.03
CA SER A 299 5.53 9.05 -12.41
C SER A 299 5.05 10.11 -13.40
N SER A 300 5.29 9.93 -14.71
CA SER A 300 5.00 10.95 -15.73
C SER A 300 3.65 10.71 -16.42
N PRO A 301 2.61 11.54 -16.19
CA PRO A 301 1.30 11.38 -16.84
C PRO A 301 1.33 11.56 -18.37
N GLY A 302 2.39 12.19 -18.90
CA GLY A 302 2.55 12.54 -20.32
C GLY A 302 3.61 11.74 -21.10
N CYS A 303 4.24 10.71 -20.53
CA CYS A 303 5.34 10.00 -21.18
C CYS A 303 4.93 8.92 -22.21
N CYS A 304 3.66 8.86 -22.61
CA CYS A 304 3.24 8.03 -23.74
C CYS A 304 3.81 8.48 -25.11
N GLY A 305 4.53 9.62 -25.17
CA GLY A 305 5.00 10.24 -26.42
C GLY A 305 6.50 10.54 -26.54
N CYS A 306 7.38 10.06 -25.65
CA CYS A 306 8.84 10.29 -25.80
C CYS A 306 9.57 9.08 -26.39
N PRO A 307 10.67 9.28 -27.15
CA PRO A 307 11.25 8.27 -28.02
C PRO A 307 11.73 7.07 -27.21
N ARG A 308 11.39 5.86 -27.70
CA ARG A 308 11.87 4.58 -27.16
C ARG A 308 13.38 4.64 -26.94
N TRP A 309 13.79 4.76 -25.68
CA TRP A 309 15.09 4.22 -25.27
C TRP A 309 15.02 2.70 -25.48
N PRO A 310 16.04 2.07 -26.07
CA PRO A 310 15.97 0.65 -26.39
C PRO A 310 15.93 -0.15 -25.09
N CYS A 311 14.72 -0.56 -24.70
CA CYS A 311 14.52 -1.69 -23.81
C CYS A 311 15.10 -2.91 -24.53
N THR A 312 16.36 -3.19 -24.29
CA THR A 312 16.93 -4.50 -24.56
C THR A 312 16.22 -5.46 -23.61
N CYS A 313 15.15 -6.09 -24.11
CA CYS A 313 14.68 -7.35 -23.57
C CYS A 313 15.85 -8.33 -23.71
N ALA A 314 16.66 -8.45 -22.66
CA ALA A 314 17.56 -9.58 -22.50
C ALA A 314 16.66 -10.81 -22.31
N GLY A 315 16.27 -11.41 -23.44
CA GLY A 315 15.59 -12.68 -23.47
C GLY A 315 16.54 -13.74 -22.93
N SER A 316 16.28 -14.22 -21.72
CA SER A 316 16.82 -15.50 -21.27
C SER A 316 16.14 -16.61 -22.08
N ALA A 317 16.83 -17.03 -23.15
CA ALA A 317 16.78 -18.33 -23.79
C ALA A 317 15.39 -19.01 -23.88
N ALA A 318 14.59 -18.62 -24.87
CA ALA A 318 13.60 -19.52 -25.45
C ALA A 318 14.33 -20.58 -26.29
N SER A 319 14.34 -21.83 -25.83
CA SER A 319 14.72 -22.99 -26.64
C SER A 319 13.83 -23.06 -27.88
N ARG A 320 14.47 -23.11 -29.05
CA ARG A 320 13.84 -23.21 -30.38
C ARG A 320 12.90 -24.41 -30.44
N ILE A 321 11.63 -24.17 -30.77
CA ILE A 321 10.75 -25.16 -31.38
C ILE A 321 10.57 -24.73 -32.84
N PRO A 322 10.91 -25.56 -33.86
CA PRO A 322 10.78 -25.17 -35.25
C PRO A 322 9.31 -25.01 -35.66
N ARG A 323 9.03 -23.92 -36.36
CA ARG A 323 7.75 -23.66 -37.03
C ARG A 323 7.56 -24.60 -38.21
N SER A 324 6.77 -25.66 -38.04
CA SER A 324 6.03 -26.29 -39.13
C SER A 324 5.00 -27.27 -38.57
N ALA A 325 3.80 -26.79 -38.25
CA ALA A 325 2.58 -27.60 -38.27
C ALA A 325 1.36 -26.67 -38.24
N SER A 326 0.60 -26.75 -39.32
CA SER A 326 -0.69 -26.12 -39.57
C SER A 326 -1.68 -26.41 -38.42
N PHE A 327 -2.35 -25.36 -37.96
CA PHE A 327 -3.44 -25.43 -37.00
C PHE A 327 -4.68 -26.06 -37.67
N CYS A 328 -5.01 -27.30 -37.33
CA CYS A 328 -6.34 -27.88 -37.52
C CYS A 328 -7.05 -27.95 -36.16
N TRP A 329 -8.16 -27.23 -36.03
CA TRP A 329 -9.11 -27.38 -34.93
C TRP A 329 -9.81 -28.75 -35.02
N PRO A 330 -10.19 -29.33 -33.88
CA PRO A 330 -11.52 -29.94 -33.84
C PRO A 330 -12.36 -29.53 -32.63
N SER A 331 -13.65 -29.47 -32.94
CA SER A 331 -14.82 -29.14 -32.15
C SER A 331 -15.26 -30.24 -31.16
N SER A 332 -15.78 -29.79 -30.01
CA SER A 332 -16.90 -30.33 -29.21
C SER A 332 -17.07 -31.84 -28.93
N SER A 333 -16.91 -32.16 -27.63
CA SER A 333 -17.78 -33.02 -26.76
C SER A 333 -17.50 -34.55 -26.69
N PRO A 334 -18.05 -35.29 -25.69
CA PRO A 334 -17.36 -35.66 -24.45
C PRO A 334 -17.33 -37.18 -24.16
N SER A 335 -16.29 -37.72 -23.49
CA SER A 335 -16.41 -39.00 -22.76
C SER A 335 -15.24 -39.29 -21.80
N SER A 336 -15.64 -39.65 -20.56
CA SER A 336 -15.10 -40.65 -19.62
C SER A 336 -13.60 -40.80 -19.29
N SER A 337 -13.39 -40.85 -17.98
CA SER A 337 -12.58 -41.81 -17.19
C SER A 337 -11.05 -41.67 -17.11
N SER A 338 -10.62 -41.25 -15.91
CA SER A 338 -9.57 -41.84 -15.05
C SER A 338 -8.24 -42.30 -15.66
N ALA A 339 -7.13 -41.71 -15.21
CA ALA A 339 -6.01 -42.47 -14.65
C ALA A 339 -4.93 -41.53 -14.07
N TRP A 340 -4.67 -41.72 -12.78
CA TRP A 340 -3.40 -41.42 -12.16
C TRP A 340 -2.25 -42.14 -12.88
N CYS A 341 -1.08 -41.50 -13.01
CA CYS A 341 0.18 -42.23 -12.84
C CYS A 341 1.36 -41.32 -12.46
N ARG A 342 2.17 -41.89 -11.57
CA ARG A 342 3.28 -41.36 -10.81
C ARG A 342 4.48 -42.24 -11.18
N ALA A 343 5.60 -41.67 -11.63
CA ALA A 343 6.96 -42.26 -11.66
C ALA A 343 7.88 -41.25 -12.36
N SER A 344 8.91 -40.63 -11.78
CA SER A 344 10.13 -41.11 -11.11
C SER A 344 11.25 -41.59 -12.06
N ARG A 345 12.41 -40.92 -11.90
CA ARG A 345 13.82 -41.31 -12.12
C ARG A 345 14.50 -40.97 -13.46
N ALA A 346 15.62 -40.24 -13.27
CA ALA A 346 16.99 -40.43 -13.81
C ALA A 346 17.16 -40.43 -15.35
N SER A 347 18.19 -39.85 -15.97
CA SER A 347 19.62 -39.84 -15.63
C SER A 347 20.42 -38.94 -16.60
N THR A 348 21.50 -38.36 -16.09
CA THR A 348 22.84 -38.13 -16.70
C THR A 348 23.04 -37.39 -18.05
N CYS A 349 23.83 -36.31 -17.92
CA CYS A 349 24.98 -35.86 -18.72
C CYS A 349 25.08 -36.19 -20.23
N SER A 350 25.24 -35.13 -21.01
CA SER A 350 26.35 -34.93 -21.96
C SER A 350 26.68 -33.44 -22.00
#